data_AF-A0A9P6W6B1-F1
#
_entry.id   AF-A0A9P6W6B1-F1
#
_cell.length_a   1.000
_cell.length_b   1.000
_cell.length_c   1.000
_cell.angle_alpha   90.00
_cell.angle_beta   90.00
_cell.angle_gamma   90.00
#
_symmetry.space_group_name_H-M   'P 1'
#
loop_
_entity.id
_entity.type
_entity.pdbx_description
1 polymer ?
#
loop_
_entity_poly.entity_id
_entity_poly.type
_entity_poly.pdbx_seq_one_letter_code
_entity_poly.pdbx_strand_id
1 'polypeptide(L)'
;MLSTSSLRARIPTSTLRSRLRRPTFKTSTRTASAQATTQKTARSSSRLAPYLAELKSKYPHAEPRSLVVAFVVLHELTALVPLAVLFGAFHYLGAGAALVAWIVDETSTTSGKETGWKDTVRDWLREAETKAERVGRRYGLFGWSKESKEERRARRTRELNQDEEEQAAGPVALSKERLLVSGDVANAAAAYLAVKALLPLRILISLRLSPFLANRVLV
;
A
#
# COMPACT_ATOMS: atom_id res chain seq x y z
N MET A 1 -31.94 69.08 -34.58
CA MET A 1 -33.34 69.31 -35.01
C MET A 1 -34.26 68.68 -33.98
N LEU A 2 -35.20 69.48 -33.48
CA LEU A 2 -36.11 69.18 -32.39
C LEU A 2 -37.32 68.37 -32.86
N SER A 3 -37.81 67.52 -31.95
CA SER A 3 -39.22 67.26 -31.62
C SER A 3 -40.21 66.76 -32.69
N THR A 4 -40.73 65.56 -32.46
CA THR A 4 -42.10 65.15 -32.79
C THR A 4 -42.66 64.41 -31.56
N SER A 5 -43.63 64.99 -30.85
CA SER A 5 -45.08 64.67 -30.93
C SER A 5 -45.38 63.16 -30.84
N SER A 6 -46.33 62.64 -30.09
CA SER A 6 -47.28 63.05 -29.05
C SER A 6 -47.96 61.72 -28.67
N LEU A 7 -48.41 61.51 -27.43
CA LEU A 7 -49.69 60.82 -27.19
C LEU A 7 -50.08 60.97 -25.71
N ARG A 8 -51.32 61.39 -25.52
CA ARG A 8 -51.93 61.84 -24.29
C ARG A 8 -52.97 60.82 -23.85
N ALA A 9 -52.94 60.45 -22.56
CA ALA A 9 -54.06 59.94 -21.75
C ALA A 9 -54.72 58.62 -22.21
N ARG A 10 -55.39 57.81 -21.38
CA ARG A 10 -56.13 58.06 -20.15
C ARG A 10 -56.32 56.70 -19.45
N ILE A 11 -56.16 56.68 -18.14
CA ILE A 11 -56.48 55.55 -17.27
C ILE A 11 -58.01 55.47 -17.12
N PRO A 12 -58.58 54.25 -17.04
CA PRO A 12 -59.64 54.02 -16.06
C PRO A 12 -59.39 52.85 -15.12
N THR A 13 -59.92 53.07 -13.94
CA THR A 13 -59.93 52.35 -12.67
C THR A 13 -60.67 51.00 -12.67
N SER A 14 -60.04 50.04 -12.00
CA SER A 14 -60.58 48.99 -11.10
C SER A 14 -61.99 48.42 -11.33
N THR A 15 -62.07 47.09 -11.43
CA THR A 15 -63.08 46.33 -10.67
C THR A 15 -62.62 44.89 -10.40
N LEU A 16 -62.84 44.51 -9.15
CA LEU A 16 -62.66 43.22 -8.48
C LEU A 16 -63.14 42.00 -9.27
N ARG A 17 -62.38 40.90 -9.17
CA ARG A 17 -62.97 39.57 -8.94
C ARG A 17 -61.98 38.62 -8.29
N SER A 18 -62.14 38.48 -6.98
CA SER A 18 -61.67 37.36 -6.18
C SER A 18 -62.31 36.07 -6.70
N ARG A 19 -61.50 35.16 -7.27
CA ARG A 19 -61.88 33.75 -7.41
C ARG A 19 -61.03 32.93 -6.45
N LEU A 20 -61.66 32.60 -5.32
CA LEU A 20 -61.31 31.49 -4.45
C LEU A 20 -61.12 30.23 -5.29
N ARG A 21 -59.88 29.76 -5.44
CA ARG A 21 -59.58 28.43 -6.00
C ARG A 21 -59.24 27.50 -4.84
N ARG A 22 -60.13 26.53 -4.63
CA ARG A 22 -59.99 25.46 -3.64
C ARG A 22 -58.66 24.70 -3.80
N PRO A 23 -58.02 24.29 -2.70
CA PRO A 23 -56.87 23.40 -2.73
C PRO A 23 -57.35 21.97 -3.05
N THR A 24 -56.76 21.36 -4.08
CA THR A 24 -56.85 19.92 -4.27
C THR A 24 -55.59 19.31 -3.67
N PHE A 25 -55.75 18.65 -2.52
CA PHE A 25 -54.75 17.76 -1.97
C PHE A 25 -54.57 16.58 -2.92
N LYS A 26 -53.37 16.41 -3.47
CA LYS A 26 -52.87 15.11 -3.94
C LYS A 26 -51.63 14.76 -3.13
N THR A 27 -51.84 13.95 -2.12
CA THR A 27 -50.80 13.14 -1.47
C THR A 27 -50.37 12.07 -2.45
N SER A 28 -49.11 12.07 -2.90
CA SER A 28 -48.35 10.82 -3.12
C SER A 28 -46.86 11.09 -3.33
N THR A 29 -46.07 10.45 -2.47
CA THR A 29 -44.77 9.80 -2.74
C THR A 29 -43.56 10.63 -3.20
N ARG A 30 -42.89 11.19 -2.18
CA ARG A 30 -41.47 10.96 -1.84
C ARG A 30 -40.68 10.05 -2.80
N THR A 31 -39.95 10.65 -3.75
CA THR A 31 -38.69 10.11 -4.31
C THR A 31 -37.91 11.24 -5.00
N ALA A 32 -37.42 12.19 -4.22
CA ALA A 32 -36.46 13.19 -4.67
C ALA A 32 -35.23 13.16 -3.73
N SER A 33 -34.49 12.05 -3.76
CA SER A 33 -33.22 11.90 -3.03
C SER A 33 -32.44 10.69 -3.56
N ALA A 34 -32.06 10.69 -4.83
CA ALA A 34 -31.21 9.65 -5.41
C ALA A 34 -30.24 10.16 -6.50
N GLN A 35 -29.83 11.42 -6.45
CA GLN A 35 -28.93 12.02 -7.45
C GLN A 35 -27.79 12.86 -6.86
N ALA A 36 -27.35 12.55 -5.63
CA ALA A 36 -26.28 13.28 -4.96
C ALA A 36 -25.10 12.39 -4.51
N THR A 37 -24.84 11.26 -5.19
CA THR A 37 -23.71 10.36 -4.85
C THR A 37 -22.76 10.04 -6.00
N THR A 38 -23.01 10.50 -7.23
CA THR A 38 -22.16 10.18 -8.40
C THR A 38 -21.14 11.25 -8.80
N GLN A 39 -21.15 12.45 -8.18
CA GLN A 39 -20.28 13.55 -8.63
C GLN A 39 -18.89 13.62 -7.95
N LYS A 40 -18.59 12.74 -6.98
CA LYS A 40 -17.32 12.80 -6.23
C LYS A 40 -16.17 12.02 -6.89
N THR A 41 -16.43 11.19 -7.89
CA THR A 41 -15.42 10.38 -8.62
C THR A 41 -14.87 11.07 -9.88
N ALA A 42 -15.50 12.15 -10.35
CA ALA A 42 -15.14 12.81 -11.61
C ALA A 42 -13.95 13.79 -11.51
N ARG A 43 -13.54 14.21 -10.31
CA ARG A 43 -12.45 15.19 -10.15
C ARG A 43 -11.04 14.58 -10.11
N SER A 44 -10.91 13.29 -9.78
CA SER A 44 -9.60 12.61 -9.74
C SER A 44 -9.15 12.10 -11.10
N SER A 45 -10.08 11.90 -12.05
CA SER A 45 -9.77 11.43 -13.41
C SER A 45 -9.11 12.48 -14.28
N SER A 46 -9.29 13.78 -14.01
CA SER A 46 -8.79 14.86 -14.88
C SER A 46 -7.27 14.94 -14.96
N ARG A 47 -6.55 14.56 -13.89
CA ARG A 47 -5.06 14.55 -13.86
C ARG A 47 -4.47 13.30 -14.50
N LEU A 48 -5.19 12.18 -14.42
CA LEU A 48 -4.74 10.89 -14.93
C LEU A 48 -5.18 10.64 -16.39
N ALA A 49 -6.20 11.35 -16.86
CA ALA A 49 -6.71 11.27 -18.23
C ALA A 49 -5.63 11.44 -19.32
N PRO A 50 -4.75 12.48 -19.28
CA PRO A 50 -3.71 12.62 -20.31
C PRO A 50 -2.71 11.46 -20.28
N TYR A 51 -2.31 11.01 -19.09
CA TYR A 51 -1.39 9.88 -18.93
C TYR A 51 -1.98 8.56 -19.43
N LEU A 52 -3.26 8.30 -19.13
CA LEU A 52 -3.96 7.12 -19.62
C LEU A 52 -4.22 7.16 -21.13
N ALA A 53 -4.47 8.34 -21.69
CA ALA A 53 -4.62 8.51 -23.13
C ALA A 53 -3.30 8.22 -23.88
N GLU A 54 -2.17 8.71 -23.36
CA GLU A 54 -0.84 8.41 -23.88
C GLU A 54 -0.47 6.92 -23.73
N LEU A 55 -0.78 6.32 -22.58
CA LEU A 55 -0.57 4.88 -22.37
C LEU A 55 -1.39 4.05 -23.36
N LYS A 56 -2.65 4.41 -23.60
CA LYS A 56 -3.53 3.69 -24.52
C LYS A 56 -3.09 3.83 -25.98
N SER A 57 -2.53 4.97 -26.38
CA SER A 57 -1.97 5.13 -27.73
C SER A 57 -0.71 4.28 -27.93
N LYS A 58 0.12 4.15 -26.89
CA LYS A 58 1.37 3.38 -26.95
C LYS A 58 1.19 1.87 -26.72
N TYR A 59 0.17 1.47 -25.96
CA TYR A 59 -0.13 0.08 -25.61
C TYR A 59 -1.63 -0.21 -25.84
N PRO A 60 -2.03 -0.53 -27.09
CA PRO A 60 -3.44 -0.65 -27.46
C PRO A 60 -4.20 -1.75 -26.71
N HIS A 61 -3.50 -2.81 -26.28
CA HIS A 61 -4.09 -3.98 -25.63
C HIS A 61 -3.93 -3.97 -24.11
N ALA A 62 -3.33 -2.93 -23.53
CA ALA A 62 -3.16 -2.82 -22.08
C ALA A 62 -4.47 -2.36 -21.41
N GLU A 63 -5.37 -3.29 -21.11
CA GLU A 63 -6.56 -3.01 -20.32
C GLU A 63 -6.20 -2.58 -18.89
N PRO A 64 -6.98 -1.70 -18.23
CA PRO A 64 -6.69 -1.26 -16.87
C PRO A 64 -6.51 -2.39 -15.85
N ARG A 65 -7.23 -3.50 -16.01
CA ARG A 65 -7.10 -4.68 -15.13
C ARG A 65 -5.78 -5.42 -15.38
N SER A 66 -5.40 -5.61 -16.64
CA SER A 66 -4.14 -6.24 -17.02
C SER A 66 -2.92 -5.44 -16.51
N LEU A 67 -3.01 -4.10 -16.47
CA LEU A 67 -1.98 -3.23 -15.90
C LEU A 67 -1.77 -3.49 -14.40
N VAL A 68 -2.86 -3.64 -13.64
CA VAL A 68 -2.78 -3.94 -12.21
C VAL A 68 -2.16 -5.32 -11.99
N VAL A 69 -2.59 -6.33 -12.75
CA VAL A 69 -2.03 -7.68 -12.65
C VAL A 69 -0.55 -7.69 -13.01
N ALA A 70 -0.16 -7.04 -14.11
CA ALA A 70 1.24 -6.90 -14.51
C ALA A 70 2.09 -6.20 -13.45
N PHE A 71 1.56 -5.13 -12.83
CA PHE A 71 2.22 -4.43 -11.74
C PHE A 71 2.46 -5.34 -10.55
N VAL A 72 1.44 -6.08 -10.09
CA VAL A 72 1.56 -6.99 -8.96
C VAL A 72 2.56 -8.10 -9.27
N VAL A 73 2.45 -8.76 -10.42
CA VAL A 73 3.38 -9.83 -10.82
C VAL A 73 4.82 -9.32 -10.84
N LEU A 74 5.04 -8.13 -11.40
CA LEU A 74 6.39 -7.56 -11.49
C LEU A 74 6.91 -7.07 -10.13
N HIS A 75 6.04 -6.53 -9.29
CA HIS A 75 6.36 -6.16 -7.92
C HIS A 75 6.82 -7.38 -7.10
N GLU A 76 6.12 -8.51 -7.25
CA GLU A 76 6.49 -9.76 -6.60
C GLU A 76 7.81 -10.32 -7.15
N LEU A 77 8.00 -10.32 -8.47
CA LEU A 77 9.23 -10.80 -9.10
C LEU A 77 10.45 -9.97 -8.63
N THR A 78 10.31 -8.65 -8.59
CA THR A 78 11.35 -7.73 -8.11
C THR A 78 11.52 -7.76 -6.60
N ALA A 79 10.66 -8.47 -5.86
CA ALA A 79 10.88 -8.78 -4.45
C ALA A 79 11.62 -10.11 -4.26
N LEU A 80 11.20 -11.15 -4.97
CA LEU A 80 11.73 -12.52 -4.83
C LEU A 80 13.12 -12.68 -5.43
N VAL A 81 13.34 -12.18 -6.65
CA VAL A 81 14.64 -12.37 -7.35
C VAL A 81 15.77 -11.67 -6.60
N PRO A 82 15.66 -10.38 -6.22
CA PRO A 82 16.73 -9.74 -5.45
C PRO A 82 16.91 -10.36 -4.07
N LEU A 83 15.84 -10.83 -3.42
CA LEU A 83 15.95 -11.50 -2.12
C LEU A 83 16.78 -12.78 -2.22
N ALA A 84 16.49 -13.64 -3.19
CA ALA A 84 17.22 -14.89 -3.39
C ALA A 84 18.70 -14.63 -3.77
N VAL A 85 18.93 -13.66 -4.66
CA VAL A 85 20.30 -13.29 -5.09
C VAL A 85 21.11 -12.70 -3.93
N LEU A 86 20.55 -11.75 -3.18
CA LEU A 86 21.24 -11.13 -2.05
C LEU A 86 21.47 -12.13 -0.92
N PHE A 87 20.51 -13.01 -0.64
CA PHE A 87 20.69 -14.08 0.33
C PHE A 87 21.83 -15.01 -0.09
N GLY A 88 21.83 -15.50 -1.34
CA GLY A 88 22.90 -16.36 -1.86
C GLY A 88 24.26 -15.67 -1.81
N ALA A 89 24.33 -14.38 -2.14
CA ALA A 89 25.54 -13.58 -2.02
C ALA A 89 26.01 -13.48 -0.55
N PHE A 90 25.15 -13.08 0.39
CA PHE A 90 25.55 -12.99 1.80
C PHE A 90 25.94 -14.34 2.40
N HIS A 91 25.26 -15.41 2.02
CA HIS A 91 25.60 -16.77 2.43
C HIS A 91 26.97 -17.20 1.87
N TYR A 92 27.24 -16.95 0.59
CA TYR A 92 28.52 -17.30 -0.04
C TYR A 92 29.69 -16.46 0.49
N LEU A 93 29.47 -15.16 0.72
CA LEU A 93 30.51 -14.24 1.20
C LEU A 93 30.67 -14.25 2.73
N GLY A 94 29.73 -14.84 3.47
CA GLY A 94 29.69 -14.76 4.94
C GLY A 94 29.48 -13.35 5.49
N ALA A 95 29.06 -12.39 4.65
CA ALA A 95 29.02 -10.98 4.99
C ALA A 95 27.72 -10.53 5.68
N GLY A 96 26.69 -11.38 5.73
CA GLY A 96 25.39 -11.00 6.30
C GLY A 96 25.44 -10.68 7.79
N ALA A 97 26.17 -11.49 8.57
CA ALA A 97 26.37 -11.23 10.00
C ALA A 97 27.08 -9.90 10.26
N ALA A 98 28.13 -9.60 9.49
CA ALA A 98 28.86 -8.34 9.60
C ALA A 98 27.97 -7.13 9.24
N LEU A 99 27.19 -7.24 8.16
CA LEU A 99 26.28 -6.17 7.74
C LEU A 99 25.22 -5.88 8.81
N VAL A 100 24.57 -6.92 9.33
CA VAL A 100 23.54 -6.73 10.36
C VAL A 100 24.15 -6.18 11.65
N ALA A 101 25.32 -6.68 12.06
CA ALA A 101 26.01 -6.15 13.24
C ALA A 101 26.35 -4.67 13.08
N TRP A 102 26.84 -4.26 11.91
CA TRP A 102 27.10 -2.85 11.58
C TRP A 102 25.82 -1.99 11.64
N ILE A 103 24.70 -2.48 11.08
CA ILE A 103 23.41 -1.76 11.12
C ILE A 103 22.91 -1.61 12.58
N VAL A 104 23.03 -2.66 13.39
CA VAL A 104 22.62 -2.62 14.80
C VAL A 104 23.49 -1.63 15.59
N ASP A 105 24.79 -1.57 15.32
CA ASP A 105 25.71 -0.62 15.94
C ASP A 105 25.36 0.82 15.56
N GLU A 106 25.22 1.10 14.25
CA GLU A 106 24.89 2.44 13.73
C GLU A 106 23.53 2.97 14.25
N THR A 107 22.54 2.08 14.36
CA THR A 107 21.23 2.45 14.93
C THR A 107 21.30 2.73 16.43
N SER A 108 22.33 2.24 17.13
CA SER A 108 22.49 2.36 18.59
C SER A 108 23.36 3.55 19.01
N THR A 109 24.30 3.98 18.19
CA THR A 109 25.32 4.98 18.57
C THR A 109 24.87 6.43 18.40
N THR A 110 23.94 6.71 17.48
CA THR A 110 23.64 8.10 17.08
C THR A 110 22.24 8.54 17.55
N SER A 111 22.17 9.23 18.70
CA SER A 111 20.95 9.70 19.37
C SER A 111 20.42 11.09 18.91
N GLY A 112 20.79 11.56 17.71
CA GLY A 112 20.40 12.87 17.20
C GLY A 112 19.38 12.82 16.06
N LYS A 113 18.20 13.43 16.25
CA LYS A 113 17.11 13.78 15.28
C LYS A 113 16.53 12.71 14.32
N GLU A 114 17.20 11.60 14.04
CA GLU A 114 16.75 10.55 13.13
C GLU A 114 16.15 9.31 13.84
N THR A 115 15.53 9.51 14.99
CA THR A 115 14.96 8.41 15.80
C THR A 115 13.98 7.54 14.99
N GLY A 116 13.10 8.15 14.19
CA GLY A 116 12.07 7.42 13.45
C GLY A 116 12.57 6.43 12.39
N TRP A 117 13.64 6.76 11.66
CA TRP A 117 14.19 5.84 10.64
C TRP A 117 14.88 4.64 11.30
N LYS A 118 15.61 4.87 12.39
CA LYS A 118 16.34 3.83 13.12
C LYS A 118 15.40 2.83 13.77
N ASP A 119 14.32 3.32 14.35
CA ASP A 119 13.26 2.46 14.91
C ASP A 119 12.63 1.63 13.79
N THR A 120 12.37 2.23 12.62
CA THR A 120 11.87 1.51 11.44
C THR A 120 12.82 0.38 11.01
N VAL A 121 14.14 0.64 10.94
CA VAL A 121 15.14 -0.38 10.56
C VAL A 121 15.22 -1.48 11.61
N ARG A 122 15.14 -1.15 12.90
CA ARG A 122 15.12 -2.13 14.00
C ARG A 122 13.86 -3.01 13.94
N ASP A 123 12.71 -2.43 13.65
CA ASP A 123 11.47 -3.18 13.46
C ASP A 123 11.54 -4.08 12.22
N TRP A 124 12.15 -3.59 11.14
CA TRP A 124 12.38 -4.42 9.96
C TRP A 124 13.33 -5.58 10.25
N LEU A 125 14.36 -5.36 11.07
CA LEU A 125 15.29 -6.41 11.48
C LEU A 125 14.59 -7.48 12.33
N ARG A 126 13.80 -7.06 13.33
CA ARG A 126 12.97 -7.97 14.15
C ARG A 126 11.99 -8.78 13.30
N GLU A 127 11.34 -8.13 12.33
CA GLU A 127 10.45 -8.79 11.39
C GLU A 127 11.21 -9.80 10.52
N ALA A 128 12.43 -9.47 10.10
CA ALA A 128 13.28 -10.34 9.31
C ALA A 128 13.66 -11.61 10.07
N GLU A 129 14.07 -11.48 11.33
CA GLU A 129 14.40 -12.60 12.21
C GLU A 129 13.21 -13.53 12.40
N THR A 130 12.04 -12.97 12.73
CA THR A 130 10.81 -13.73 12.91
C THR A 130 10.43 -14.50 11.64
N LYS A 131 10.58 -13.88 10.47
CA LYS A 131 10.30 -14.52 9.18
C LYS A 131 11.34 -15.59 8.86
N ALA A 132 12.62 -15.32 9.08
CA ALA A 132 13.71 -16.26 8.84
C ALA A 132 13.57 -17.50 9.72
N GLU A 133 13.25 -17.34 11.00
CA GLU A 133 12.96 -18.45 11.91
C GLU A 133 11.72 -19.24 11.46
N ARG A 134 10.63 -18.55 11.11
CA ARG A 134 9.39 -19.19 10.64
C ARG A 134 9.61 -19.99 9.36
N VAL A 135 10.39 -19.47 8.42
CA VAL A 135 10.72 -20.13 7.15
C VAL A 135 11.71 -21.27 7.39
N GLY A 136 12.75 -21.03 8.18
CA GLY A 136 13.75 -22.00 8.58
C GLY A 136 13.12 -23.24 9.21
N ARG A 137 12.28 -23.06 10.23
CA ARG A 137 11.54 -24.17 10.87
C ARG A 137 10.55 -24.86 9.92
N ARG A 138 9.88 -24.11 9.04
CA ARG A 138 8.88 -24.68 8.11
C ARG A 138 9.53 -25.61 7.09
N TYR A 139 10.70 -25.27 6.60
CA TYR A 139 11.38 -26.01 5.52
C TYR A 139 12.56 -26.84 6.01
N GLY A 140 12.96 -26.71 7.28
CA GLY A 140 14.19 -27.31 7.80
C GLY A 140 15.45 -26.64 7.24
N LEU A 141 15.37 -25.33 6.97
CA LEU A 141 16.47 -24.52 6.46
C LEU A 141 17.24 -23.86 7.62
N PHE A 142 18.45 -23.34 7.36
CA PHE A 142 19.25 -22.56 8.33
C PHE A 142 19.60 -23.33 9.63
N GLY A 143 19.78 -24.65 9.54
CA GLY A 143 20.12 -25.51 10.68
C GLY A 143 18.94 -25.94 11.55
N TRP A 144 17.71 -25.56 11.21
CA TRP A 144 16.51 -26.05 11.91
C TRP A 144 16.02 -27.37 11.34
N SER A 145 15.46 -28.23 12.21
CA SER A 145 14.68 -29.37 11.76
C SER A 145 13.31 -28.92 11.26
N LYS A 146 12.79 -29.62 10.25
CA LYS A 146 11.46 -29.36 9.70
C LYS A 146 10.40 -29.63 10.76
N GLU A 147 9.71 -28.58 11.17
CA GLU A 147 8.67 -28.67 12.20
C GLU A 147 7.40 -29.31 11.61
N SER A 148 6.91 -30.35 12.28
CA SER A 148 5.67 -31.02 11.91
C SER A 148 4.45 -30.11 12.14
N LYS A 149 3.33 -30.42 11.48
CA LYS A 149 2.09 -29.63 11.61
C LYS A 149 1.55 -29.65 13.05
N GLU A 150 1.86 -30.69 13.82
CA GLU A 150 1.45 -30.87 15.21
C GLU A 150 2.29 -30.02 16.16
N GLU A 151 3.62 -30.05 16.02
CA GLU A 151 4.55 -29.20 16.79
C GLU A 151 4.27 -27.71 16.58
N ARG A 152 3.97 -27.30 15.34
CA ARG A 152 3.57 -25.92 15.02
C ARG A 152 2.28 -25.48 15.72
N ARG A 153 1.31 -26.39 15.87
CA ARG A 153 0.06 -26.11 16.57
C ARG A 153 0.31 -26.00 18.07
N ALA A 154 1.08 -26.92 18.63
CA ALA A 154 1.46 -26.89 20.04
C ALA A 154 2.25 -25.62 20.41
N ARG A 155 3.17 -25.18 19.56
CA ARG A 155 3.91 -23.92 19.77
C ARG A 155 3.00 -22.71 19.69
N ARG A 156 2.14 -22.60 18.67
CA ARG A 156 1.21 -21.47 18.57
C ARG A 156 0.32 -21.36 19.81
N THR A 157 -0.14 -22.49 20.34
CA THR A 157 -0.91 -22.50 21.60
C THR A 157 -0.06 -22.04 22.79
N ARG A 158 1.25 -22.36 22.83
CA ARG A 158 2.16 -21.85 23.86
C ARG A 158 2.48 -20.36 23.70
N GLU A 159 2.72 -19.89 22.47
CA GLU A 159 2.96 -18.48 22.15
C GLU A 159 1.73 -17.64 22.51
N LEU A 160 0.52 -18.08 22.16
CA LEU A 160 -0.72 -17.39 22.56
C LEU A 160 -0.89 -17.26 24.08
N ASN A 161 -0.43 -18.27 24.84
CA ASN A 161 -0.46 -18.22 26.31
C ASN A 161 0.70 -17.37 26.88
N GLN A 162 1.84 -17.30 26.19
CA GLN A 162 2.98 -16.47 26.59
C GLN A 162 2.78 -14.99 26.25
N ASP A 163 2.09 -14.67 25.16
CA ASP A 163 1.73 -13.31 24.75
C ASP A 163 0.82 -12.61 25.80
N GLU A 164 0.12 -13.39 26.64
CA GLU A 164 -0.64 -12.89 27.80
C GLU A 164 0.26 -12.53 28.99
N GLU A 165 1.43 -13.18 29.15
CA GLU A 165 2.41 -12.92 30.22
C GLU A 165 3.50 -11.89 29.80
N GLU A 166 3.92 -11.88 28.53
CA GLU A 166 4.98 -11.01 28.00
C GLU A 166 4.52 -9.55 27.77
N GLN A 167 3.21 -9.26 27.72
CA GLN A 167 2.72 -7.88 27.71
C GLN A 167 3.01 -7.10 29.01
N ALA A 168 3.44 -7.78 30.08
CA ALA A 168 3.88 -7.17 31.34
C ALA A 168 5.41 -6.99 31.45
N ALA A 169 6.21 -7.60 30.58
CA ALA A 169 7.67 -7.52 30.60
C ALA A 169 8.17 -6.95 29.26
N GLY A 170 8.78 -5.77 29.30
CA GLY A 170 9.16 -5.02 28.10
C GLY A 170 10.00 -5.80 27.06
N PRO A 171 10.08 -5.28 25.82
CA PRO A 171 10.61 -5.99 24.67
C PRO A 171 12.06 -6.43 24.89
N VAL A 172 12.27 -7.75 24.89
CA VAL A 172 13.54 -8.43 25.14
C VAL A 172 14.64 -7.84 24.26
N ALA A 173 15.73 -7.43 24.90
CA ALA A 173 16.86 -6.78 24.29
C ALA A 173 17.69 -7.74 23.42
N LEU A 174 17.87 -7.31 22.17
CA LEU A 174 19.06 -7.49 21.32
C LEU A 174 19.30 -8.87 20.68
N SER A 175 18.59 -9.03 19.57
CA SER A 175 18.98 -9.62 18.28
C SER A 175 20.46 -9.91 18.00
N LYS A 176 21.42 -9.13 18.52
CA LYS A 176 22.86 -9.31 18.25
C LYS A 176 23.36 -10.71 18.61
N GLU A 177 22.96 -11.27 19.76
CA GLU A 177 23.39 -12.61 20.16
C GLU A 177 22.74 -13.71 19.30
N ARG A 178 21.44 -13.59 19.00
CA ARG A 178 20.73 -14.56 18.14
C ARG A 178 21.21 -14.57 16.69
N LEU A 179 21.52 -13.40 16.13
CA LEU A 179 21.99 -13.24 14.75
C LEU A 179 23.41 -13.80 14.56
N LEU A 180 24.26 -13.68 15.58
CA LEU A 180 25.60 -14.26 15.55
C LEU A 180 25.57 -15.79 15.70
N VAL A 181 24.58 -16.32 16.43
CA VAL A 181 24.45 -17.77 16.72
C VAL A 181 23.95 -18.58 15.52
N SER A 182 23.22 -17.98 14.57
CA SER A 182 22.88 -18.63 13.29
C SER A 182 23.22 -17.71 12.13
N GLY A 183 24.43 -17.84 11.58
CA GLY A 183 24.93 -16.99 10.50
C GLY A 183 24.01 -16.94 9.27
N ASP A 184 23.26 -18.01 9.02
CA ASP A 184 22.25 -18.09 7.97
C ASP A 184 21.03 -17.18 8.21
N VAL A 185 20.61 -17.03 9.46
CA VAL A 185 19.54 -16.09 9.85
C VAL A 185 20.01 -14.67 9.64
N ALA A 186 21.27 -14.37 9.99
CA ALA A 186 21.84 -13.06 9.71
C ALA A 186 21.95 -12.77 8.21
N ASN A 187 22.31 -13.77 7.39
CA ASN A 187 22.31 -13.65 5.93
C ASN A 187 20.90 -13.38 5.38
N ALA A 188 19.88 -14.06 5.90
CA ALA A 188 18.48 -13.83 5.53
C ALA A 188 17.98 -12.44 5.98
N ALA A 189 18.36 -12.01 7.18
CA ALA A 189 18.00 -10.71 7.72
C ALA A 189 18.67 -9.57 6.93
N ALA A 190 19.96 -9.70 6.62
CA ALA A 190 20.71 -8.80 5.76
C ALA A 190 20.04 -8.66 4.37
N ALA A 191 19.72 -9.79 3.75
CA ALA A 191 19.06 -9.81 2.45
C ALA A 191 17.69 -9.13 2.51
N TYR A 192 16.89 -9.43 3.54
CA TYR A 192 15.58 -8.81 3.73
C TYR A 192 15.67 -7.29 3.92
N LEU A 193 16.61 -6.80 4.72
CA LEU A 193 16.83 -5.37 4.92
C LEU A 193 17.25 -4.67 3.63
N ALA A 194 18.20 -5.23 2.89
CA ALA A 194 18.64 -4.69 1.62
C ALA A 194 17.48 -4.65 0.60
N VAL A 195 16.70 -5.72 0.55
CA VAL A 195 15.47 -5.83 -0.25
C VAL A 195 14.47 -4.73 0.12
N LYS A 196 14.30 -4.45 1.41
CA LYS A 196 13.36 -3.44 1.90
C LYS A 196 13.84 -2.02 1.61
N ALA A 197 15.16 -1.78 1.67
CA ALA A 197 15.76 -0.53 1.22
C ALA A 197 15.54 -0.26 -0.27
N LEU A 198 15.40 -1.32 -1.09
CA LEU A 198 15.10 -1.21 -2.52
C LEU A 198 13.62 -0.98 -2.85
N LEU A 199 12.71 -0.93 -1.86
CA LEU A 199 11.27 -0.70 -2.08
C LEU A 199 10.93 0.49 -3.00
N PRO A 200 11.46 1.71 -2.81
CA PRO A 200 11.15 2.84 -3.68
C PRO A 200 11.56 2.57 -5.13
N LEU A 201 12.73 1.94 -5.33
CA LEU A 201 13.21 1.57 -6.66
C LEU A 201 12.30 0.51 -7.30
N ARG A 202 11.80 -0.46 -6.53
CA ARG A 202 10.89 -1.50 -7.03
C ARG A 202 9.58 -0.94 -7.54
N ILE A 203 9.01 0.03 -6.81
CA ILE A 203 7.78 0.69 -7.23
C ILE A 203 8.01 1.40 -8.57
N LEU A 204 9.14 2.12 -8.70
CA LEU A 204 9.48 2.83 -9.94
C LEU A 204 9.69 1.89 -11.14
N ILE A 205 10.46 0.81 -10.95
CA ILE A 205 10.71 -0.19 -11.99
C ILE A 205 9.39 -0.88 -12.38
N SER A 206 8.59 -1.28 -11.39
CA SER A 206 7.32 -1.96 -11.63
C SER A 206 6.35 -1.08 -12.41
N LEU A 207 6.19 0.19 -12.03
CA LEU A 207 5.34 1.14 -12.74
C LEU A 207 5.79 1.36 -14.21
N ARG A 208 7.10 1.42 -14.46
CA ARG A 208 7.63 1.65 -15.81
C ARG A 208 7.44 0.46 -16.74
N LEU A 209 7.52 -0.76 -16.23
CA LEU A 209 7.44 -1.99 -17.02
C LEU A 209 6.03 -2.60 -17.09
N SER A 210 5.11 -2.23 -16.19
CA SER A 210 3.74 -2.76 -16.17
C SER A 210 3.00 -2.62 -17.52
N PRO A 211 3.06 -1.47 -18.23
CA PRO A 211 2.39 -1.33 -19.52
C PRO A 211 2.95 -2.26 -20.60
N PHE A 212 4.27 -2.47 -20.61
CA PHE A 212 4.92 -3.38 -21.55
C PHE A 212 4.48 -4.82 -21.32
N LEU A 213 4.46 -5.25 -20.05
CA LEU A 213 4.17 -6.63 -19.68
C LEU A 213 2.68 -6.97 -19.87
N ALA A 214 1.79 -6.02 -19.52
CA ALA A 214 0.35 -6.12 -19.79
C ALA A 214 0.06 -6.34 -21.29
N ASN A 215 0.67 -5.53 -22.16
CA ASN A 215 0.46 -5.59 -23.60
C ASN A 215 1.10 -6.80 -24.29
N ARG A 216 2.02 -7.52 -23.63
CA ARG A 216 2.75 -8.65 -24.24
C ARG A 216 2.27 -10.01 -23.73
N VAL A 217 1.85 -10.10 -22.48
CA VAL A 217 1.62 -11.38 -21.78
C VAL A 217 0.16 -11.56 -21.36
N LEU A 218 -0.58 -10.47 -21.12
CA LEU A 218 -1.93 -10.50 -20.55
C LEU A 218 -3.01 -10.02 -21.53
N VAL A 219 -2.74 -10.14 -22.84
CA VAL A 219 -3.67 -9.84 -23.94
C VAL A 219 -4.67 -10.96 -24.14
#